data_AF-A0ABD3VIZ1-F1
#
_entry.id   AF-A0ABD3VIZ1-F1
#
_cell.length_a   1.000
_cell.length_b   1.000
_cell.length_c   1.000
_cell.angle_alpha   90.00
_cell.angle_beta   90.00
_cell.angle_gamma   90.00
#
_symmetry.space_group_name_H-M   'P 1'
#
loop_
_entity.id
_entity.type
_entity.pdbx_description
1 polymer ?
#
loop_
_entity_poly.entity_id
_entity_poly.type
_entity_poly.pdbx_seq_one_letter_code
_entity_poly.pdbx_strand_id
1 'polypeptide(L)'
;MAHTNNSYDNHEGSDMHPDYNISLTNSSDKSALNGSLNNHHSHPNRSYDDSDSLYDSYHYSELLYYQLHHFEGNIYVYVWTFLVILTTFGNVIIVAVFVRKSMRTTTNLILLFIAISDSLTGFVTLPTYMHVFTSGYQGWVGLTEGWCEAFMISKFYVSKVFHTVSVWLTFFLGFQRFMCVWFPLKTKSSFTTRRTLIAVAIITVCAFVIHSYHLIERKADKKEGFCRWVVEDPCVGTCIFLWMTLLLVNLLPSIILLVLTMLMIYKLHNRHIRKDSFSAEQNRERDQQNKRASIIVVCIAIVFLIPEIPYGIFLLVTVIKKHSSNYILPLEANRLLHLIYEIALIISFHANFWVYIIMNRRFRDELKSMFRDGIKKFIPKRTTVTITTVSRQKNRSQSQSTQGTDVNEQSTLV
;
A
#
# COMPACT_ATOMS: atom_id res chain seq x y z
N MET A 1 -18.81 -59.68 2.66
CA MET A 1 -20.17 -59.38 3.14
C MET A 1 -20.41 -57.90 2.84
N ALA A 2 -20.70 -57.45 1.63
CA ALA A 2 -21.76 -57.86 0.70
C ALA A 2 -23.14 -57.79 1.37
N HIS A 3 -23.81 -56.66 1.21
CA HIS A 3 -25.23 -56.61 0.92
C HIS A 3 -25.48 -55.49 -0.09
N THR A 4 -25.57 -55.91 -1.35
CA THR A 4 -26.25 -55.27 -2.47
C THR A 4 -27.75 -55.55 -2.39
N ASN A 5 -28.56 -54.66 -2.98
CA ASN A 5 -29.57 -54.94 -4.02
C ASN A 5 -30.52 -53.73 -4.11
N ASN A 6 -30.45 -52.94 -5.20
CA ASN A 6 -31.15 -53.13 -6.50
C ASN A 6 -32.46 -52.33 -6.50
N SER A 7 -32.92 -51.66 -7.55
CA SER A 7 -32.55 -51.59 -8.98
C SER A 7 -33.56 -50.71 -9.72
N TYR A 8 -33.19 -50.31 -10.96
CA TYR A 8 -34.01 -49.92 -12.12
C TYR A 8 -34.07 -48.42 -12.54
N ASP A 9 -33.17 -48.11 -13.49
CA ASP A 9 -33.43 -47.73 -14.90
C ASP A 9 -34.21 -46.45 -15.27
N ASN A 10 -33.47 -45.54 -15.94
CA ASN A 10 -33.56 -45.21 -17.38
C ASN A 10 -33.71 -43.73 -17.79
N HIS A 11 -32.88 -43.38 -18.78
CA HIS A 11 -32.99 -42.40 -19.88
C HIS A 11 -32.77 -40.88 -19.68
N GLU A 12 -31.70 -40.43 -20.38
CA GLU A 12 -31.59 -39.29 -21.31
C GLU A 12 -32.05 -37.86 -20.91
N GLY A 13 -31.06 -36.96 -20.89
CA GLY A 13 -31.03 -35.84 -21.83
C GLY A 13 -31.70 -34.52 -21.44
N SER A 14 -30.91 -33.45 -21.65
CA SER A 14 -31.32 -32.10 -22.06
C SER A 14 -31.39 -31.01 -20.98
N ASP A 15 -30.81 -29.88 -21.37
CA ASP A 15 -30.70 -28.61 -20.67
C ASP A 15 -32.00 -28.12 -20.01
N MET A 16 -31.92 -27.56 -18.81
CA MET A 16 -32.98 -26.68 -18.30
C MET A 16 -32.49 -25.68 -17.25
N HIS A 17 -32.56 -24.40 -17.63
CA HIS A 17 -32.70 -23.25 -16.73
C HIS A 17 -33.93 -23.45 -15.81
N PRO A 18 -33.92 -23.03 -14.53
CA PRO A 18 -35.14 -22.97 -13.76
C PRO A 18 -35.76 -21.56 -13.84
N ASP A 19 -36.88 -21.48 -14.56
CA ASP A 19 -37.90 -20.44 -14.42
C ASP A 19 -38.64 -20.62 -13.07
N TYR A 20 -38.78 -19.55 -12.29
CA TYR A 20 -39.64 -19.52 -11.11
C TYR A 20 -41.04 -19.03 -11.49
N ASN A 21 -42.02 -19.94 -11.51
CA ASN A 21 -43.44 -19.63 -11.54
C ASN A 21 -44.02 -19.75 -10.12
N ILE A 22 -44.60 -18.66 -9.59
CA ILE A 22 -45.38 -18.68 -8.35
C ILE A 22 -46.87 -18.74 -8.70
N SER A 23 -47.51 -19.81 -8.27
CA SER A 23 -48.93 -20.11 -8.43
C SER A 23 -49.83 -19.26 -7.51
N LEU A 24 -50.81 -18.58 -8.11
CA LEU A 24 -51.95 -17.93 -7.44
C LEU A 24 -52.96 -18.99 -6.96
N THR A 25 -53.35 -18.94 -5.69
CA THR A 25 -54.59 -19.58 -5.20
C THR A 25 -55.47 -18.53 -4.56
N ASN A 26 -56.62 -18.23 -5.19
CA ASN A 26 -57.71 -17.44 -4.61
C ASN A 26 -58.83 -18.40 -4.20
N SER A 27 -59.12 -18.44 -2.90
CA SER A 27 -60.36 -18.99 -2.36
C SER A 27 -61.32 -17.82 -2.13
N SER A 28 -62.43 -17.80 -2.86
CA SER A 28 -63.54 -16.87 -2.65
C SER A 28 -64.80 -17.66 -2.35
N ASP A 29 -65.26 -17.56 -1.11
CA ASP A 29 -66.57 -18.01 -0.67
C ASP A 29 -67.17 -16.94 0.24
N LYS A 30 -68.28 -16.32 -0.21
CA LYS A 30 -69.50 -15.96 0.55
C LYS A 30 -70.35 -14.87 -0.14
N SER A 31 -71.43 -15.36 -0.73
CA SER A 31 -72.83 -14.92 -0.68
C SER A 31 -73.23 -13.52 -0.13
N ALA A 32 -74.13 -12.92 -0.91
CA ALA A 32 -74.94 -11.70 -0.77
C ALA A 32 -75.75 -11.50 0.53
N LEU A 33 -76.08 -10.22 0.85
CA LEU A 33 -77.47 -9.72 0.94
C LEU A 33 -77.58 -8.17 1.02
N ASN A 34 -78.44 -7.63 0.13
CA ASN A 34 -79.19 -6.36 0.03
C ASN A 34 -79.05 -5.18 1.05
N GLY A 35 -79.12 -3.95 0.49
CA GLY A 35 -80.04 -2.92 1.01
C GLY A 35 -79.63 -1.43 0.94
N SER A 36 -80.25 -0.70 0.02
CA SER A 36 -80.60 0.74 0.06
C SER A 36 -79.57 1.84 -0.29
N LEU A 37 -79.96 2.64 -1.29
CA LEU A 37 -79.48 3.96 -1.68
C LEU A 37 -79.32 4.92 -0.48
N ASN A 38 -78.22 5.67 -0.46
CA ASN A 38 -78.25 7.13 -0.43
C ASN A 38 -76.88 7.74 -0.79
N ASN A 39 -76.91 8.67 -1.74
CA ASN A 39 -75.78 9.47 -2.22
C ASN A 39 -75.29 10.43 -1.14
N HIS A 40 -74.03 10.28 -0.71
CA HIS A 40 -73.24 11.36 -0.16
C HIS A 40 -71.84 11.35 -0.78
N HIS A 41 -71.50 12.47 -1.41
CA HIS A 41 -70.16 12.79 -1.90
C HIS A 41 -69.13 12.52 -0.80
N SER A 42 -68.34 11.48 -1.00
CA SER A 42 -67.10 11.25 -0.29
C SER A 42 -66.05 10.93 -1.35
N HIS A 43 -64.97 11.71 -1.34
CA HIS A 43 -63.77 11.48 -2.14
C HIS A 43 -63.35 10.01 -2.03
N PRO A 44 -62.96 9.33 -3.13
CA PRO A 44 -62.26 8.07 -2.99
C PRO A 44 -60.90 8.40 -2.38
N ASN A 45 -60.75 8.17 -1.07
CA ASN A 45 -59.45 7.87 -0.48
C ASN A 45 -58.96 6.61 -1.19
N ARG A 46 -58.23 6.79 -2.31
CA ARG A 46 -57.28 5.81 -2.78
C ARG A 46 -56.19 5.76 -1.71
N SER A 47 -56.34 4.84 -0.77
CA SER A 47 -55.22 4.23 -0.08
C SER A 47 -54.33 3.60 -1.16
N TYR A 48 -53.43 4.43 -1.70
CA TYR A 48 -52.33 3.94 -2.52
C TYR A 48 -51.46 3.10 -1.59
N ASP A 49 -51.25 1.86 -1.99
CA ASP A 49 -50.56 0.80 -1.27
C ASP A 49 -49.25 1.25 -0.59
N ASP A 50 -49.28 1.41 0.73
CA ASP A 50 -48.06 1.43 1.54
C ASP A 50 -47.26 0.12 1.32
N SER A 51 -47.94 -0.98 1.01
CA SER A 51 -47.36 -2.28 0.65
C SER A 51 -46.51 -2.25 -0.63
N ASP A 52 -47.00 -1.64 -1.71
CA ASP A 52 -46.28 -1.57 -3.00
C ASP A 52 -45.10 -0.61 -2.91
N SER A 53 -45.26 0.53 -2.22
CA SER A 53 -44.15 1.47 -2.01
C SER A 53 -43.03 0.88 -1.15
N LEU A 54 -43.40 0.06 -0.15
CA LEU A 54 -42.44 -0.64 0.71
C LEU A 54 -41.76 -1.78 -0.06
N TYR A 55 -42.51 -2.55 -0.87
CA TYR A 55 -41.97 -3.62 -1.72
C TYR A 55 -41.01 -3.08 -2.78
N ASP A 56 -41.38 -2.01 -3.49
CA ASP A 56 -40.51 -1.34 -4.46
C ASP A 56 -39.27 -0.75 -3.78
N SER A 57 -39.41 -0.18 -2.58
CA SER A 57 -38.27 0.31 -1.79
C SER A 57 -37.32 -0.82 -1.38
N TYR A 58 -37.84 -1.97 -0.95
CA TYR A 58 -37.02 -3.15 -0.62
C TYR A 58 -36.33 -3.72 -1.86
N HIS A 59 -37.06 -3.88 -2.96
CA HIS A 59 -36.51 -4.45 -4.19
C HIS A 59 -35.45 -3.54 -4.83
N TYR A 60 -35.67 -2.21 -4.79
CA TYR A 60 -34.68 -1.23 -5.24
C TYR A 60 -33.42 -1.25 -4.35
N SER A 61 -33.57 -1.43 -3.04
CA SER A 61 -32.43 -1.54 -2.11
C SER A 61 -31.61 -2.82 -2.33
N GLU A 62 -32.26 -3.96 -2.63
CA GLU A 62 -31.54 -5.19 -2.96
C GLU A 62 -30.81 -5.08 -4.30
N LEU A 63 -31.47 -4.58 -5.35
CA LEU A 63 -30.85 -4.39 -6.67
C LEU A 63 -29.64 -3.44 -6.61
N LEU A 64 -29.78 -2.32 -5.89
CA LEU A 64 -28.67 -1.37 -5.69
C LEU A 64 -27.51 -2.02 -4.93
N TYR A 65 -27.82 -2.81 -3.89
CA TYR A 65 -26.83 -3.56 -3.13
C TYR A 65 -26.06 -4.57 -3.99
N TYR A 66 -26.75 -5.36 -4.82
CA TYR A 66 -26.12 -6.32 -5.73
C TYR A 66 -25.27 -5.65 -6.81
N GLN A 67 -25.74 -4.53 -7.38
CA GLN A 67 -24.99 -3.76 -8.38
C GLN A 67 -23.73 -3.13 -7.78
N LEU A 68 -23.85 -2.50 -6.61
CA LEU A 68 -22.71 -1.90 -5.92
C LEU A 68 -21.67 -2.97 -5.54
N HIS A 69 -22.11 -4.15 -5.12
CA HIS A 69 -21.23 -5.27 -4.83
C HIS A 69 -20.48 -5.77 -6.08
N HIS A 70 -21.18 -5.92 -7.21
CA HIS A 70 -20.54 -6.29 -8.47
C HIS A 70 -19.55 -5.22 -8.95
N PHE A 71 -19.88 -3.94 -8.76
CA PHE A 71 -18.98 -2.84 -9.06
C PHE A 71 -17.72 -2.90 -8.18
N GLU A 72 -17.88 -3.02 -6.86
CA GLU A 72 -16.76 -3.16 -5.91
C GLU A 72 -15.87 -4.36 -6.24
N GLY A 73 -16.48 -5.52 -6.54
CA GLY A 73 -15.76 -6.73 -6.96
C GLY A 73 -14.91 -6.49 -8.22
N ASN A 74 -15.47 -5.83 -9.24
CA ASN A 74 -14.74 -5.51 -10.47
C ASN A 74 -13.55 -4.59 -10.18
N ILE A 75 -13.72 -3.57 -9.32
CA ILE A 75 -12.63 -2.68 -8.94
C ILE A 75 -11.52 -3.44 -8.21
N TYR A 76 -11.85 -4.35 -7.28
CA TYR A 76 -10.84 -5.14 -6.60
C TYR A 76 -10.13 -6.17 -7.49
N VAL A 77 -10.86 -6.82 -8.39
CA VAL A 77 -10.27 -7.82 -9.30
C VAL A 77 -9.34 -7.14 -10.31
N TYR A 78 -9.79 -6.07 -10.96
CA TYR A 78 -9.03 -5.47 -12.06
C TYR A 78 -8.15 -4.31 -11.61
N VAL A 79 -8.73 -3.28 -10.98
CA VAL A 79 -8.02 -2.01 -10.69
C VAL A 79 -7.03 -2.19 -9.54
N TRP A 80 -7.49 -2.73 -8.41
CA TRP A 80 -6.63 -2.98 -7.25
C TRP A 80 -5.46 -3.90 -7.61
N THR A 81 -5.72 -5.02 -8.29
CA THR A 81 -4.68 -5.94 -8.75
C THR A 81 -3.65 -5.23 -9.60
N PHE A 82 -4.09 -4.50 -10.63
CA PHE A 82 -3.18 -3.77 -11.51
C PHE A 82 -2.31 -2.79 -10.71
N LEU A 83 -2.92 -2.01 -9.82
CA LEU A 83 -2.21 -1.03 -9.00
C LEU A 83 -1.22 -1.69 -8.03
N VAL A 84 -1.57 -2.81 -7.39
CA VAL A 84 -0.66 -3.52 -6.49
C VAL A 84 0.52 -4.11 -7.25
N ILE A 85 0.31 -4.69 -8.44
CA ILE A 85 1.41 -5.21 -9.28
C ILE A 85 2.34 -4.06 -9.68
N LEU A 86 1.77 -2.95 -10.15
CA LEU A 86 2.53 -1.77 -10.56
C LEU A 86 3.32 -1.16 -9.38
N THR A 87 2.68 -1.05 -8.21
CA THR A 87 3.30 -0.54 -6.97
C THR A 87 4.43 -1.46 -6.52
N THR A 88 4.18 -2.76 -6.50
CA THR A 88 5.18 -3.76 -6.10
C THR A 88 6.38 -3.72 -7.02
N PHE A 89 6.16 -3.65 -8.34
CA PHE A 89 7.24 -3.52 -9.32
C PHE A 89 8.08 -2.25 -9.11
N GLY A 90 7.43 -1.09 -8.94
CA GLY A 90 8.11 0.17 -8.67
C GLY A 90 8.93 0.15 -7.38
N ASN A 91 8.37 -0.42 -6.31
CA ASN A 91 9.05 -0.56 -5.03
C ASN A 91 10.20 -1.58 -5.06
N VAL A 92 10.09 -2.66 -5.84
CA VAL A 92 11.21 -3.59 -6.08
C VAL A 92 12.38 -2.86 -6.74
N ILE A 93 12.11 -1.98 -7.71
CA ILE A 93 13.17 -1.13 -8.30
C ILE A 93 13.78 -0.21 -7.24
N ILE A 94 12.95 0.41 -6.38
CA ILE A 94 13.44 1.26 -5.28
C ILE A 94 14.39 0.49 -4.37
N VAL A 95 13.97 -0.68 -3.90
CA VAL A 95 14.77 -1.56 -3.04
C VAL A 95 16.07 -1.94 -3.75
N ALA A 96 15.99 -2.39 -5.01
CA ALA A 96 17.16 -2.82 -5.77
C ALA A 96 18.21 -1.71 -5.94
N VAL A 97 17.77 -0.46 -6.13
CA VAL A 97 18.67 0.72 -6.18
C VAL A 97 19.27 1.02 -4.81
N PHE A 98 18.48 1.04 -3.74
CA PHE A 98 18.96 1.41 -2.40
C PHE A 98 19.85 0.36 -1.73
N VAL A 99 19.78 -0.91 -2.15
CA VAL A 99 20.71 -1.97 -1.68
C VAL A 99 22.14 -1.75 -2.18
N ARG A 100 22.35 -1.06 -3.32
CA ARG A 100 23.68 -0.86 -3.91
C ARG A 100 24.61 -0.11 -2.97
N LYS A 101 25.89 -0.51 -2.97
CA LYS A 101 26.93 -0.01 -2.05
C LYS A 101 27.06 1.52 -2.08
N SER A 102 26.93 2.13 -3.25
CA SER A 102 26.97 3.58 -3.47
C SER A 102 25.83 4.34 -2.80
N MET A 103 24.69 3.67 -2.56
CA MET A 103 23.47 4.26 -2.00
C MET A 103 23.31 3.99 -0.50
N ARG A 104 24.25 3.29 0.16
CA ARG A 104 24.11 2.94 1.58
C ARG A 104 24.20 4.17 2.48
N THR A 105 23.06 4.55 3.03
CA THR A 105 22.93 5.57 4.08
C THR A 105 21.82 5.14 5.04
N THR A 106 21.82 5.65 6.27
CA THR A 106 20.75 5.32 7.23
C THR A 106 19.37 5.77 6.75
N THR A 107 19.29 6.89 6.02
CA THR A 107 18.03 7.29 5.39
C THR A 107 17.60 6.33 4.29
N ASN A 108 18.49 5.98 3.35
CA ASN A 108 18.12 5.07 2.27
C ASN A 108 17.75 3.68 2.80
N LEU A 109 18.30 3.28 3.96
CA LEU A 109 17.86 2.08 4.67
C LEU A 109 16.41 2.19 5.16
N ILE A 110 16.00 3.33 5.73
CA ILE A 110 14.60 3.55 6.14
C ILE A 110 13.69 3.57 4.91
N LEU A 111 14.08 4.29 3.84
CA LEU A 111 13.33 4.32 2.57
C LEU A 111 13.16 2.92 1.95
N LEU A 112 14.18 2.07 2.09
CA LEU A 112 14.13 0.68 1.65
C LEU A 112 13.09 -0.11 2.46
N PHE A 113 13.05 0.02 3.79
CA PHE A 113 12.05 -0.67 4.59
C PHE A 113 10.63 -0.13 4.34
N ILE A 114 10.46 1.18 4.09
CA ILE A 114 9.19 1.76 3.65
C ILE A 114 8.72 1.09 2.35
N ALA A 115 9.60 0.99 1.33
CA ALA A 115 9.25 0.36 0.07
C ALA A 115 8.87 -1.14 0.23
N ILE A 116 9.55 -1.87 1.13
CA ILE A 116 9.20 -3.26 1.46
C ILE A 116 7.82 -3.32 2.10
N SER A 117 7.54 -2.50 3.11
CA SER A 117 6.23 -2.48 3.78
C SER A 117 5.11 -2.05 2.85
N ASP A 118 5.34 -1.06 1.98
CA ASP A 118 4.37 -0.60 0.99
C ASP A 118 4.02 -1.72 -0.01
N SER A 119 5.03 -2.45 -0.49
CA SER A 119 4.81 -3.63 -1.34
C SER A 119 4.00 -4.72 -0.64
N LEU A 120 4.38 -5.06 0.60
CA LEU A 120 3.72 -6.12 1.34
C LEU A 120 2.29 -5.76 1.76
N THR A 121 1.97 -4.47 1.92
CA THR A 121 0.61 -4.02 2.25
C THR A 121 -0.42 -4.48 1.21
N GLY A 122 -0.09 -4.38 -0.08
CA GLY A 122 -0.99 -4.82 -1.17
C GLY A 122 -0.72 -6.25 -1.65
N PHE A 123 0.55 -6.65 -1.77
CA PHE A 123 0.91 -7.91 -2.42
C PHE A 123 0.36 -9.14 -1.70
N VAL A 124 0.37 -9.14 -0.35
CA VAL A 124 -0.10 -10.26 0.46
C VAL A 124 -1.61 -10.50 0.34
N THR A 125 -2.39 -9.49 -0.05
CA THR A 125 -3.85 -9.61 -0.14
C THR A 125 -4.31 -10.14 -1.49
N LEU A 126 -3.47 -10.05 -2.54
CA LEU A 126 -3.83 -10.41 -3.92
C LEU A 126 -4.47 -11.80 -4.06
N PRO A 127 -3.88 -12.90 -3.55
CA PRO A 127 -4.42 -14.23 -3.80
C PRO A 127 -5.83 -14.37 -3.20
N THR A 128 -6.01 -13.87 -1.98
CA THR A 128 -7.29 -13.92 -1.27
C THR A 128 -8.33 -12.99 -1.87
N TYR A 129 -7.95 -11.78 -2.28
CA TYR A 129 -8.86 -10.84 -2.94
C TYR A 129 -9.37 -11.42 -4.26
N MET A 130 -8.45 -11.92 -5.09
CA MET A 130 -8.82 -12.54 -6.36
C MET A 130 -9.78 -13.70 -6.15
N HIS A 131 -9.47 -14.63 -5.26
CA HIS A 131 -10.33 -15.78 -5.03
C HIS A 131 -11.71 -15.39 -4.49
N VAL A 132 -11.78 -14.55 -3.45
CA VAL A 132 -13.06 -14.14 -2.84
C VAL A 132 -13.94 -13.39 -3.84
N PHE A 133 -13.40 -12.40 -4.55
CA PHE A 133 -14.23 -11.59 -5.45
C PHE A 133 -14.59 -12.33 -6.74
N THR A 134 -13.74 -13.23 -7.25
CA THR A 134 -14.08 -14.08 -8.42
C THR A 134 -15.11 -15.15 -8.08
N SER A 135 -15.00 -15.81 -6.92
CA SER A 135 -16.03 -16.75 -6.45
C SER A 135 -17.37 -16.07 -6.19
N GLY A 136 -17.38 -14.79 -5.81
CA GLY A 136 -18.61 -14.00 -5.69
C GLY A 136 -19.40 -13.87 -6.99
N TYR A 137 -18.73 -13.78 -8.15
CA TYR A 137 -19.40 -13.79 -9.46
C TYR A 137 -20.07 -15.12 -9.79
N GLN A 138 -19.57 -16.22 -9.23
CA GLN A 138 -20.11 -17.57 -9.43
C GLN A 138 -21.15 -17.95 -8.37
N GLY A 139 -21.77 -16.97 -7.71
CA GLY A 139 -22.74 -17.23 -6.63
C GLY A 139 -22.10 -17.86 -5.40
N TRP A 140 -20.82 -17.58 -5.13
CA TRP A 140 -20.05 -18.07 -3.99
C TRP A 140 -19.81 -19.58 -3.98
N VAL A 141 -20.00 -20.22 -5.13
CA VAL A 141 -19.63 -21.62 -5.37
C VAL A 141 -18.11 -21.76 -5.25
N GLY A 142 -17.65 -22.62 -4.35
CA GLY A 142 -16.23 -22.86 -4.09
C GLY A 142 -15.58 -21.99 -2.99
N LEU A 143 -16.26 -20.97 -2.46
CA LEU A 143 -15.74 -20.20 -1.32
C LEU A 143 -15.90 -20.99 -0.02
N THR A 144 -14.80 -21.55 0.49
CA THR A 144 -14.78 -22.26 1.78
C THR A 144 -14.62 -21.29 2.95
N GLU A 145 -14.96 -21.74 4.17
CA GLU A 145 -14.72 -20.98 5.40
C GLU A 145 -13.25 -20.60 5.56
N GLY A 146 -12.32 -21.50 5.23
CA GLY A 146 -10.89 -21.25 5.31
C GLY A 146 -10.39 -20.15 4.36
N TRP A 147 -10.95 -20.06 3.14
CA TRP A 147 -10.64 -18.95 2.23
C TRP A 147 -11.16 -17.62 2.74
N CYS A 148 -12.33 -17.64 3.37
CA CYS A 148 -12.91 -16.48 4.02
C CYS A 148 -12.04 -15.98 5.18
N GLU A 149 -11.63 -16.90 6.07
CA GLU A 149 -10.71 -16.60 7.16
C GLU A 149 -9.37 -16.05 6.63
N ALA A 150 -8.79 -16.69 5.61
CA ALA A 150 -7.56 -16.23 4.99
C ALA A 150 -7.67 -14.82 4.41
N PHE A 151 -8.80 -14.48 3.77
CA PHE A 151 -9.09 -13.14 3.29
C PHE A 151 -9.20 -12.13 4.43
N MET A 152 -9.88 -12.48 5.52
CA MET A 152 -10.00 -11.59 6.68
C MET A 152 -8.64 -11.35 7.33
N ILE A 153 -7.82 -12.39 7.52
CA ILE A 153 -6.48 -12.29 8.07
C ILE A 153 -5.57 -11.48 7.14
N SER A 154 -5.58 -11.72 5.83
CA SER A 154 -4.74 -10.99 4.90
C SER A 154 -5.12 -9.50 4.85
N LYS A 155 -6.43 -9.19 4.79
CA LYS A 155 -6.97 -7.83 4.68
C LYS A 155 -6.84 -7.01 5.97
N PHE A 156 -7.29 -7.57 7.09
CA PHE A 156 -7.45 -6.82 8.34
C PHE A 156 -6.27 -6.97 9.29
N TYR A 157 -5.47 -8.02 9.15
CA TYR A 157 -4.27 -8.21 9.96
C TYR A 157 -3.00 -7.93 9.17
N VAL A 158 -2.63 -8.79 8.22
CA VAL A 158 -1.31 -8.76 7.57
C VAL A 158 -1.08 -7.44 6.81
N SER A 159 -2.05 -7.03 5.97
CA SER A 159 -1.99 -5.76 5.24
C SER A 159 -1.89 -4.56 6.18
N LYS A 160 -2.70 -4.54 7.26
CA LYS A 160 -2.72 -3.44 8.23
C LYS A 160 -1.44 -3.33 9.06
N VAL A 161 -0.80 -4.47 9.38
CA VAL A 161 0.52 -4.48 10.01
C VAL A 161 1.54 -3.79 9.11
N PHE A 162 1.65 -4.20 7.84
CA PHE A 162 2.63 -3.60 6.93
C PHE A 162 2.35 -2.13 6.64
N HIS A 163 1.07 -1.75 6.50
CA HIS A 163 0.67 -0.35 6.38
C HIS A 163 1.14 0.45 7.60
N THR A 164 0.89 -0.05 8.81
CA THR A 164 1.31 0.60 10.07
C THR A 164 2.83 0.72 10.17
N VAL A 165 3.58 -0.30 9.73
CA VAL A 165 5.04 -0.22 9.63
C VAL A 165 5.46 0.91 8.70
N SER A 166 4.85 1.03 7.52
CA SER A 166 5.15 2.11 6.58
C SER A 166 4.87 3.50 7.17
N VAL A 167 3.72 3.66 7.83
CA VAL A 167 3.32 4.91 8.50
C VAL A 167 4.39 5.35 9.51
N TRP A 168 4.75 4.47 10.44
CA TRP A 168 5.69 4.78 11.51
C TRP A 168 7.13 4.93 11.02
N LEU A 169 7.54 4.22 9.96
CA LEU A 169 8.82 4.45 9.30
C LEU A 169 8.88 5.80 8.58
N THR A 170 7.78 6.23 7.96
CA THR A 170 7.67 7.55 7.33
C THR A 170 7.75 8.66 8.37
N PHE A 171 7.10 8.50 9.52
CA PHE A 171 7.31 9.36 10.68
C PHE A 171 8.78 9.38 11.13
N PHE A 172 9.39 8.21 11.33
CA PHE A 172 10.76 8.10 11.81
C PHE A 172 11.75 8.76 10.84
N LEU A 173 11.52 8.60 9.54
CA LEU A 173 12.24 9.30 8.48
C LEU A 173 12.09 10.83 8.59
N GLY A 174 10.86 11.32 8.75
CA GLY A 174 10.57 12.74 8.96
C GLY A 174 11.29 13.30 10.18
N PHE A 175 11.26 12.57 11.30
CA PHE A 175 11.96 12.93 12.52
C PHE A 175 13.48 12.94 12.33
N GLN A 176 14.04 11.92 11.66
CA GLN A 176 15.46 11.89 11.32
C GLN A 176 15.85 13.13 10.51
N ARG A 177 15.04 13.51 9.51
CA ARG A 177 15.30 14.69 8.69
C ARG A 177 15.18 15.99 9.47
N PHE A 178 14.18 16.12 10.31
CA PHE A 178 14.05 17.25 11.22
C PHE A 178 15.32 17.42 12.08
N MET A 179 15.80 16.36 12.71
CA MET A 179 17.03 16.39 13.52
C MET A 179 18.27 16.73 12.68
N CYS A 180 18.39 16.21 11.45
CA CYS A 180 19.48 16.58 10.52
C CYS A 180 19.49 18.08 10.20
N VAL A 181 18.32 18.70 10.03
CA VAL A 181 18.20 20.10 9.58
C VAL A 181 18.27 21.08 10.75
N TRP A 182 17.71 20.73 11.92
CA TRP A 182 17.66 21.64 13.07
C TRP A 182 18.87 21.49 13.99
N PHE A 183 19.43 20.29 14.13
CA PHE A 183 20.52 19.99 15.08
C PHE A 183 21.71 19.28 14.41
N PRO A 184 22.31 19.84 13.34
CA PRO A 184 23.30 19.14 12.51
C PRO A 184 24.53 18.61 13.27
N LEU A 185 24.92 19.26 14.38
CA LEU A 185 26.06 18.84 15.21
C LEU A 185 25.76 17.60 16.07
N LYS A 186 24.51 17.44 16.55
CA LYS A 186 24.10 16.29 17.38
C LYS A 186 23.83 15.04 16.53
N THR A 187 23.47 15.23 15.26
CA THR A 187 22.90 14.17 14.41
C THR A 187 23.92 13.16 13.89
N LYS A 188 25.21 13.51 13.79
CA LYS A 188 26.26 12.59 13.28
C LYS A 188 26.43 11.33 14.13
N SER A 189 26.17 11.39 15.44
CA SER A 189 26.26 10.25 16.36
C SER A 189 24.91 9.55 16.60
N SER A 190 23.80 10.27 16.45
CA SER A 190 22.48 9.75 16.84
C SER A 190 21.96 8.64 15.92
N PHE A 191 22.11 8.78 14.61
CA PHE A 191 21.52 7.87 13.62
C PHE A 191 22.59 7.00 12.94
N THR A 192 22.92 5.89 13.59
CA THR A 192 23.79 4.84 13.03
C THR A 192 22.96 3.69 12.45
N THR A 193 23.52 2.92 11.52
CA THR A 193 22.85 1.77 10.89
C THR A 193 22.27 0.80 11.91
N ARG A 194 23.04 0.47 12.97
CA ARG A 194 22.58 -0.42 14.05
C ARG A 194 21.35 0.14 14.77
N ARG A 195 21.38 1.42 15.16
CA ARG A 195 20.24 2.07 15.84
C ARG A 195 19.01 2.17 14.94
N THR A 196 19.22 2.44 13.65
CA THR A 196 18.14 2.44 12.65
C THR A 196 17.50 1.05 12.53
N LEU A 197 18.29 -0.03 12.45
CA LEU A 197 17.76 -1.40 12.39
C LEU A 197 16.99 -1.79 13.65
N ILE A 198 17.48 -1.38 14.83
CA ILE A 198 16.75 -1.59 16.10
C ILE A 198 15.41 -0.84 16.07
N ALA A 199 15.39 0.42 15.63
CA ALA A 199 14.16 1.20 15.52
C ALA A 199 13.15 0.56 14.54
N VAL A 200 13.62 0.08 13.38
CA VAL A 200 12.79 -0.66 12.42
C VAL A 200 12.19 -1.90 13.08
N ALA A 201 13.00 -2.71 13.78
CA ALA A 201 12.53 -3.91 14.45
C ALA A 201 11.48 -3.61 15.53
N ILE A 202 11.69 -2.56 16.34
CA ILE A 202 10.70 -2.12 17.35
C ILE A 202 9.40 -1.69 16.69
N ILE A 203 9.47 -0.86 15.64
CA ILE A 203 8.28 -0.41 14.89
C ILE A 203 7.51 -1.61 14.33
N THR A 204 8.21 -2.58 13.74
CA THR A 204 7.61 -3.80 13.21
C THR A 204 6.92 -4.62 14.29
N VAL A 205 7.60 -4.89 15.42
CA VAL A 205 7.00 -5.65 16.53
C VAL A 205 5.78 -4.94 17.10
N CYS A 206 5.86 -3.63 17.33
CA CYS A 206 4.71 -2.85 17.81
C CYS A 206 3.52 -2.91 16.84
N ALA A 207 3.75 -2.84 15.53
CA ALA A 207 2.70 -2.96 14.53
C ALA A 207 1.99 -4.32 14.60
N PHE A 208 2.74 -5.43 14.74
CA PHE A 208 2.16 -6.77 14.94
C PHE A 208 1.30 -6.84 16.21
N VAL A 209 1.77 -6.25 17.31
CA VAL A 209 1.04 -6.25 18.58
C VAL A 209 -0.26 -5.44 18.49
N ILE A 210 -0.23 -4.25 17.88
CA ILE A 210 -1.41 -3.38 17.74
C ILE A 210 -2.55 -4.10 16.99
N HIS A 211 -2.22 -4.85 15.93
CA HIS A 211 -3.22 -5.54 15.10
C HIS A 211 -3.57 -6.95 15.58
N SER A 212 -2.92 -7.45 16.64
CA SER A 212 -3.12 -8.83 17.15
C SER A 212 -4.56 -9.15 17.52
N TYR A 213 -5.37 -8.13 17.84
CA TYR A 213 -6.81 -8.25 18.09
C TYR A 213 -7.55 -9.00 16.96
N HIS A 214 -7.18 -8.76 15.70
CA HIS A 214 -7.79 -9.43 14.54
C HIS A 214 -7.49 -10.94 14.45
N LEU A 215 -6.49 -11.45 15.18
CA LEU A 215 -6.20 -12.89 15.24
C LEU A 215 -6.97 -13.62 16.35
N ILE A 216 -7.37 -12.89 17.40
CA ILE A 216 -7.95 -13.48 18.60
C ILE A 216 -9.46 -13.65 18.43
N GLU A 217 -10.12 -12.70 17.79
CA GLU A 217 -11.56 -12.77 17.55
C GLU A 217 -11.86 -13.34 16.16
N ARG A 218 -12.18 -14.64 16.11
CA ARG A 218 -12.64 -15.31 14.89
C ARG A 218 -14.03 -14.80 14.49
N LYS A 219 -14.05 -13.84 13.58
CA LYS A 219 -15.26 -13.14 13.13
C LYS A 219 -15.50 -13.26 11.63
N ALA A 220 -14.98 -14.32 11.00
CA ALA A 220 -15.33 -14.65 9.63
C ALA A 220 -16.60 -15.51 9.66
N ASP A 221 -17.73 -14.91 9.29
CA ASP A 221 -19.00 -15.64 9.13
C ASP A 221 -19.34 -15.67 7.64
N LYS A 222 -19.66 -16.86 7.13
CA LYS A 222 -20.18 -17.05 5.78
C LYS A 222 -21.71 -16.95 5.85
N LYS A 223 -22.22 -15.73 6.05
CA LYS A 223 -23.66 -15.45 5.96
C LYS A 223 -24.01 -14.99 4.55
N GLU A 224 -25.06 -15.58 4.00
CA GLU A 224 -25.62 -15.21 2.68
C GLU A 224 -24.62 -15.34 1.51
N GLY A 225 -23.57 -16.15 1.68
CA GLY A 225 -22.51 -16.34 0.69
C GLY A 225 -21.31 -15.42 0.83
N PHE A 226 -21.36 -14.38 1.68
CA PHE A 226 -20.31 -13.36 1.75
C PHE A 226 -19.34 -13.55 2.92
N CYS A 227 -18.12 -13.03 2.75
CA CYS A 227 -17.16 -12.86 3.84
C CYS A 227 -17.39 -11.55 4.58
N ARG A 228 -17.95 -11.61 5.79
CA ARG A 228 -18.19 -10.43 6.62
C ARG A 228 -17.46 -10.54 7.95
N TRP A 229 -16.95 -9.40 8.43
CA TRP A 229 -16.50 -9.26 9.82
C TRP A 229 -17.71 -9.03 10.73
N VAL A 230 -17.94 -9.94 11.67
CA VAL A 230 -19.03 -9.83 12.64
C VAL A 230 -18.60 -8.92 13.79
N VAL A 231 -19.28 -7.79 13.99
CA VAL A 231 -19.07 -6.95 15.18
C VAL A 231 -19.98 -7.47 16.28
N GLU A 232 -19.42 -7.79 17.45
CA GLU A 232 -20.20 -8.19 18.62
C GLU A 232 -20.83 -6.95 19.29
N ASP A 233 -22.05 -7.12 19.79
CA ASP A 233 -22.75 -6.15 20.63
C ASP A 233 -22.89 -6.75 22.05
N PRO A 234 -22.42 -6.06 23.10
CA PRO A 234 -21.81 -4.73 23.11
C PRO A 234 -20.38 -4.71 22.54
N CYS A 235 -20.05 -3.63 21.84
CA CYS A 235 -18.81 -3.52 21.07
C CYS A 235 -17.51 -3.36 21.86
N VAL A 236 -17.43 -3.68 23.16
CA VAL A 236 -16.34 -3.23 24.06
C VAL A 236 -14.94 -3.47 23.47
N GLY A 237 -14.61 -4.71 23.10
CA GLY A 237 -13.33 -5.04 22.48
C GLY A 237 -13.10 -4.33 21.15
N THR A 238 -14.11 -4.33 20.27
CA THR A 238 -14.01 -3.76 18.92
C THR A 238 -13.89 -2.24 18.98
N CYS A 239 -14.57 -1.61 19.93
CA CYS A 239 -14.56 -0.19 20.16
C CYS A 239 -13.20 0.26 20.73
N ILE A 240 -12.62 -0.49 21.68
CA ILE A 240 -11.24 -0.25 22.14
C ILE A 240 -10.27 -0.35 20.95
N PHE A 241 -10.35 -1.41 20.16
CA PHE A 241 -9.49 -1.58 18.98
C PHE A 241 -9.63 -0.44 17.97
N LEU A 242 -10.86 0.00 17.68
CA LEU A 242 -11.11 1.12 16.76
C LEU A 242 -10.49 2.43 17.28
N TRP A 243 -10.61 2.71 18.58
CA TRP A 243 -9.96 3.87 19.21
C TRP A 243 -8.42 3.76 19.16
N MET A 244 -7.86 2.59 19.45
CA MET A 244 -6.42 2.36 19.38
C MET A 244 -5.89 2.53 17.96
N THR A 245 -6.61 2.03 16.96
CA THR A 245 -6.28 2.21 15.54
C THR A 245 -6.36 3.69 15.15
N LEU A 246 -7.47 4.35 15.49
CA LEU A 246 -7.65 5.78 15.20
C LEU A 246 -6.52 6.62 15.81
N LEU A 247 -6.16 6.38 17.06
CA LEU A 247 -5.15 7.18 17.76
C LEU A 247 -3.73 6.83 17.29
N LEU A 248 -3.34 5.55 17.29
CA LEU A 248 -1.95 5.13 17.09
C LEU A 248 -1.57 4.91 15.63
N VAL A 249 -2.53 4.61 14.75
CA VAL A 249 -2.25 4.32 13.33
C VAL A 249 -2.57 5.50 12.44
N ASN A 250 -3.65 6.24 12.74
CA ASN A 250 -4.07 7.37 11.90
C ASN A 250 -3.67 8.73 12.50
N LEU A 251 -4.22 9.11 13.66
CA LEU A 251 -4.17 10.48 14.17
C LEU A 251 -2.77 10.89 14.64
N LEU A 252 -2.16 10.14 15.56
CA LEU A 252 -0.86 10.46 16.15
C LEU A 252 0.25 10.57 15.10
N PRO A 253 0.50 9.56 14.24
CA PRO A 253 1.56 9.67 13.25
C PRO A 253 1.27 10.76 12.20
N SER A 254 0.01 10.95 11.78
CA SER A 254 -0.35 11.99 10.80
C SER A 254 -0.15 13.40 11.35
N ILE A 255 -0.57 13.67 12.59
CA ILE A 255 -0.34 14.97 13.25
C ILE A 255 1.16 15.22 13.39
N ILE A 256 1.92 14.25 13.88
CA ILE A 256 3.36 14.43 14.07
C ILE A 256 4.04 14.66 12.71
N LEU A 257 3.73 13.86 11.70
CA LEU A 257 4.30 13.99 10.37
C LEU A 257 3.93 15.33 9.72
N LEU A 258 2.69 15.80 9.88
CA LEU A 258 2.25 17.11 9.44
C LEU A 258 3.07 18.23 10.12
N VAL A 259 3.16 18.20 11.45
CA VAL A 259 3.93 19.21 12.21
C VAL A 259 5.41 19.20 11.79
N LEU A 260 6.05 18.03 11.71
CA LEU A 260 7.43 17.90 11.28
C LEU A 260 7.64 18.44 9.86
N THR A 261 6.71 18.14 8.95
CA THR A 261 6.73 18.62 7.57
C THR A 261 6.63 20.14 7.52
N MET A 262 5.72 20.74 8.28
CA MET A 262 5.57 22.20 8.37
C MET A 262 6.83 22.88 8.93
N LEU A 263 7.40 22.33 10.01
CA LEU A 263 8.65 22.82 10.59
C LEU A 263 9.83 22.71 9.60
N MET A 264 9.89 21.62 8.82
CA MET A 264 10.88 21.45 7.78
C MET A 264 10.73 22.48 6.67
N ILE A 265 9.51 22.68 6.15
CA ILE A 265 9.23 23.68 5.11
C ILE A 265 9.61 25.08 5.59
N TYR A 266 9.19 25.47 6.80
CA TYR A 266 9.53 26.75 7.41
C TYR A 266 11.05 26.97 7.48
N LYS A 267 11.79 25.97 8.00
CA LYS A 267 13.25 26.08 8.13
C LYS A 267 13.94 26.13 6.77
N LEU A 268 13.48 25.35 5.79
CA LEU A 268 14.03 25.32 4.44
C LEU A 268 13.78 26.64 3.68
N HIS A 269 12.64 27.29 3.92
CA HIS A 269 12.31 28.60 3.37
C HIS A 269 13.17 29.70 4.01
N ASN A 270 13.25 29.74 5.34
CA ASN A 270 14.03 30.78 6.02
C ASN A 270 15.54 30.68 5.78
N ARG A 271 16.06 29.46 5.56
CA ARG A 271 17.45 29.26 5.12
C ARG A 271 17.73 29.84 3.73
N HIS A 272 16.72 29.94 2.85
CA HIS A 272 16.89 30.57 1.54
C HIS A 272 17.07 32.09 1.65
N ILE A 273 16.38 32.70 2.61
CA ILE A 273 16.39 34.16 2.87
C ILE A 273 17.69 34.58 3.56
N ARG A 274 18.21 33.78 4.50
CA ARG A 274 19.36 34.10 5.36
C ARG A 274 20.72 33.75 4.73
N LYS A 275 20.91 34.04 3.44
CA LYS A 275 22.18 33.84 2.70
C LYS A 275 23.27 34.79 3.26
N ASP A 276 23.81 34.48 4.42
CA ASP A 276 25.01 35.10 4.96
C ASP A 276 26.14 34.09 5.07
N SER A 277 27.12 34.30 4.19
CA SER A 277 28.57 34.41 4.44
C SER A 277 29.29 33.45 5.41
N PHE A 278 30.49 33.01 4.99
CA PHE A 278 31.53 32.31 5.77
C PHE A 278 31.35 30.82 6.16
N SER A 279 30.90 29.96 5.23
CA SER A 279 31.06 28.50 5.40
C SER A 279 31.98 27.91 4.32
N ALA A 280 32.99 27.14 4.75
CA ALA A 280 33.92 26.44 3.86
C ALA A 280 33.16 25.66 2.76
N GLU A 281 33.67 25.65 1.53
CA GLU A 281 33.00 25.10 0.34
C GLU A 281 32.47 23.67 0.58
N GLN A 282 33.24 22.83 1.28
CA GLN A 282 32.84 21.46 1.62
C GLN A 282 31.62 21.39 2.56
N ASN A 283 31.46 22.34 3.48
CA ASN A 283 30.28 22.41 4.35
C ASN A 283 29.05 22.89 3.56
N ARG A 284 29.24 23.77 2.58
CA ARG A 284 28.18 24.26 1.69
C ARG A 284 27.63 23.15 0.80
N GLU A 285 28.50 22.33 0.19
CA GLU A 285 28.06 21.18 -0.62
C GLU A 285 27.28 20.16 0.19
N ARG A 286 27.75 19.82 1.40
CA ARG A 286 27.07 18.88 2.30
C ARG A 286 25.71 19.43 2.74
N ASP A 287 25.61 20.71 3.06
CA ASP A 287 24.33 21.32 3.44
C ASP A 287 23.34 21.32 2.27
N GLN A 288 23.79 21.62 1.05
CA GLN A 288 22.95 21.52 -0.16
C GLN A 288 22.46 20.08 -0.41
N GLN A 289 23.31 19.08 -0.22
CA GLN A 289 22.91 17.67 -0.35
C GLN A 289 21.86 17.30 0.70
N ASN A 290 22.06 17.71 1.96
CA ASN A 290 21.09 17.50 3.03
C ASN A 290 19.76 18.22 2.78
N LYS A 291 19.80 19.44 2.23
CA LYS A 291 18.62 20.19 1.81
C LYS A 291 17.85 19.44 0.73
N ARG A 292 18.51 19.02 -0.35
CA ARG A 292 17.87 18.25 -1.44
C ARG A 292 17.24 16.96 -0.93
N ALA A 293 17.96 16.22 -0.09
CA ALA A 293 17.45 14.99 0.50
C ALA A 293 16.25 15.23 1.44
N SER A 294 16.23 16.35 2.16
CA SER A 294 15.12 16.75 3.03
C SER A 294 13.88 17.14 2.24
N ILE A 295 14.04 17.84 1.11
CA ILE A 295 12.93 18.19 0.21
C ILE A 295 12.24 16.94 -0.34
N ILE A 296 13.02 15.93 -0.75
CA ILE A 296 12.46 14.65 -1.23
C ILE A 296 11.59 14.00 -0.14
N VAL A 297 12.07 13.97 1.11
CA VAL A 297 11.30 13.40 2.23
C VAL A 297 10.03 14.20 2.53
N VAL A 298 10.08 15.53 2.43
CA VAL A 298 8.88 16.38 2.55
C VAL A 298 7.85 16.02 1.48
N CYS A 299 8.26 15.81 0.23
CA CYS A 299 7.35 15.39 -0.83
C CYS A 299 6.73 14.01 -0.56
N ILE A 300 7.53 13.03 -0.11
CA ILE A 300 7.05 11.71 0.29
C ILE A 300 6.02 11.83 1.43
N ALA A 301 6.32 12.64 2.45
CA ALA A 301 5.43 12.86 3.58
C ALA A 301 4.09 13.50 3.14
N ILE A 302 4.12 14.47 2.23
CA ILE A 302 2.90 15.09 1.71
C ILE A 302 2.07 14.07 0.91
N VAL A 303 2.70 13.31 0.01
CA VAL A 303 2.04 12.27 -0.78
C VAL A 303 1.35 11.25 0.13
N PHE A 304 2.01 10.86 1.22
CA PHE A 304 1.47 9.96 2.22
C PHE A 304 0.30 10.56 3.02
N LEU A 305 0.36 11.85 3.38
CA LEU A 305 -0.69 12.53 4.16
C LEU A 305 -1.99 12.74 3.38
N ILE A 306 -1.95 12.82 2.04
CA ILE A 306 -3.12 13.08 1.19
C ILE A 306 -4.25 12.06 1.40
N PRO A 307 -4.03 10.73 1.31
CA PRO A 307 -5.07 9.75 1.60
C PRO A 307 -5.31 9.53 3.10
N GLU A 308 -4.29 9.70 3.95
CA GLU A 308 -4.36 9.38 5.38
C GLU A 308 -5.20 10.37 6.19
N ILE A 309 -5.11 11.67 5.91
CA ILE A 309 -5.89 12.68 6.65
C ILE A 309 -7.40 12.50 6.42
N PRO A 310 -7.90 12.41 5.17
CA PRO A 310 -9.32 12.18 4.91
C PRO A 310 -9.84 10.89 5.57
N TYR A 311 -9.05 9.81 5.49
CA TYR A 311 -9.43 8.55 6.10
C TYR A 311 -9.43 8.59 7.63
N GLY A 312 -8.48 9.30 8.24
CA GLY A 312 -8.46 9.55 9.68
C GLY A 312 -9.69 10.33 10.16
N ILE A 313 -10.13 11.34 9.39
CA ILE A 313 -11.37 12.09 9.66
C ILE A 313 -12.59 11.16 9.54
N PHE A 314 -12.64 10.36 8.48
CA PHE A 314 -13.71 9.38 8.28
C PHE A 314 -13.79 8.36 9.44
N LEU A 315 -12.65 7.84 9.88
CA LEU A 315 -12.58 6.89 11.00
C LEU A 315 -13.03 7.56 12.31
N LEU A 316 -12.61 8.81 12.56
CA LEU A 316 -13.07 9.59 13.72
C LEU A 316 -14.60 9.74 13.73
N VAL A 317 -15.20 10.13 12.61
CA VAL A 317 -16.66 10.26 12.48
C VAL A 317 -17.34 8.92 12.73
N THR A 318 -16.80 7.83 12.18
CA THR A 318 -17.34 6.48 12.34
C THR A 318 -17.33 6.04 13.81
N VAL A 319 -16.24 6.28 14.52
CA VAL A 319 -16.11 5.92 15.94
C VAL A 319 -17.06 6.74 16.83
N ILE A 320 -17.16 8.06 16.59
CA ILE A 320 -18.10 8.94 17.32
C ILE A 320 -19.55 8.50 17.09
N LYS A 321 -19.94 8.27 15.83
CA LYS A 321 -21.31 7.86 15.49
C LYS A 321 -21.68 6.51 16.08
N LYS A 322 -20.73 5.56 16.14
CA LYS A 322 -20.94 4.25 16.79
C LYS A 322 -21.30 4.39 18.26
N HIS A 323 -20.78 5.39 18.98
CA HIS A 323 -21.12 5.64 20.39
C HIS A 323 -22.39 6.48 20.57
N SER A 324 -22.81 7.25 19.56
CA SER A 324 -23.95 8.17 19.64
C SER A 324 -25.32 7.55 19.31
N SER A 325 -25.37 6.24 19.02
CA SER A 325 -26.58 5.40 18.80
C SER A 325 -27.60 5.85 17.73
N ASN A 326 -27.38 6.94 16.98
CA ASN A 326 -28.43 7.57 16.18
C ASN A 326 -28.22 7.60 14.66
N TYR A 327 -27.10 7.11 14.13
CA TYR A 327 -26.95 6.94 12.68
C TYR A 327 -25.72 6.11 12.33
N ILE A 328 -25.93 4.91 11.79
CA ILE A 328 -24.88 4.16 11.10
C ILE A 328 -24.85 4.72 9.68
N LEU A 329 -23.68 5.18 9.22
CA LEU A 329 -23.51 5.54 7.80
C LEU A 329 -24.01 4.34 6.95
N PRO A 330 -24.82 4.55 5.89
CA PRO A 330 -25.27 3.45 5.06
C PRO A 330 -24.10 2.54 4.70
N LEU A 331 -24.28 1.23 4.88
CA LEU A 331 -23.21 0.23 4.71
C LEU A 331 -22.50 0.39 3.35
N GLU A 332 -23.28 0.72 2.33
CA GLU A 332 -22.85 1.05 0.97
C GLU A 332 -21.87 2.22 0.90
N ALA A 333 -22.21 3.35 1.51
CA ALA A 333 -21.34 4.53 1.55
C ALA A 333 -20.06 4.22 2.35
N ASN A 334 -20.16 3.45 3.43
CA ASN A 334 -19.00 3.01 4.21
C ASN A 334 -18.06 2.15 3.35
N ARG A 335 -18.59 1.15 2.63
CA ARG A 335 -17.81 0.29 1.72
C ARG A 335 -17.14 1.09 0.61
N LEU A 336 -17.87 2.00 -0.02
CA LEU A 336 -17.33 2.85 -1.09
C LEU A 336 -16.20 3.75 -0.59
N LEU A 337 -16.34 4.36 0.59
CA LEU A 337 -15.27 5.19 1.18
C LEU A 337 -14.01 4.37 1.52
N HIS A 338 -14.19 3.15 2.05
CA HIS A 338 -13.07 2.23 2.26
C HIS A 338 -12.39 1.83 0.94
N LEU A 339 -13.17 1.55 -0.10
CA LEU A 339 -12.66 1.24 -1.44
C LEU A 339 -11.82 2.41 -2.00
N ILE A 340 -12.37 3.63 -1.94
CA ILE A 340 -11.68 4.85 -2.41
C ILE A 340 -10.37 5.04 -1.63
N TYR A 341 -10.39 4.87 -0.31
CA TYR A 341 -9.19 4.97 0.52
C TYR A 341 -8.15 3.90 0.15
N GLU A 342 -8.55 2.63 0.03
CA GLU A 342 -7.65 1.53 -0.34
C GLU A 342 -6.95 1.83 -1.67
N ILE A 343 -7.69 2.28 -2.68
CA ILE A 343 -7.14 2.67 -3.98
C ILE A 343 -6.21 3.89 -3.86
N ALA A 344 -6.63 4.95 -3.17
CA ALA A 344 -5.82 6.16 -3.00
C ALA A 344 -4.52 5.88 -2.22
N LEU A 345 -4.57 4.98 -1.24
CA LEU A 345 -3.42 4.54 -0.46
C LEU A 345 -2.38 3.84 -1.33
N ILE A 346 -2.78 2.87 -2.15
CA ILE A 346 -1.85 2.17 -3.06
C ILE A 346 -1.26 3.13 -4.09
N ILE A 347 -2.06 4.07 -4.62
CA ILE A 347 -1.56 5.12 -5.52
C ILE A 347 -0.49 5.97 -4.82
N SER A 348 -0.68 6.31 -3.54
CA SER A 348 0.31 7.07 -2.77
C SER A 348 1.64 6.32 -2.62
N PHE A 349 1.59 4.99 -2.41
CA PHE A 349 2.78 4.15 -2.38
C PHE A 349 3.49 4.13 -3.73
N HIS A 350 2.74 3.99 -4.82
CA HIS A 350 3.32 4.04 -6.17
C HIS A 350 3.94 5.41 -6.49
N ALA A 351 3.32 6.50 -6.03
CA ALA A 351 3.82 7.85 -6.25
C ALA A 351 5.23 8.07 -5.67
N ASN A 352 5.63 7.34 -4.62
CA ASN A 352 7.00 7.38 -4.10
C ASN A 352 8.04 7.06 -5.18
N PHE A 353 7.78 6.10 -6.06
CA PHE A 353 8.65 5.77 -7.19
C PHE A 353 8.88 7.00 -8.09
N TRP A 354 7.80 7.69 -8.45
CA TRP A 354 7.87 8.88 -9.30
C TRP A 354 8.57 10.05 -8.61
N VAL A 355 8.38 10.22 -7.29
CA VAL A 355 9.13 11.21 -6.51
C VAL A 355 10.64 10.96 -6.63
N TYR A 356 11.10 9.70 -6.55
CA TYR A 356 12.53 9.40 -6.74
C TYR A 356 13.00 9.64 -8.17
N ILE A 357 12.22 9.22 -9.17
CA ILE A 357 12.58 9.44 -10.58
C ILE A 357 12.70 10.94 -10.89
N ILE A 358 11.76 11.76 -10.44
CA ILE A 358 11.73 13.19 -10.76
C ILE A 358 12.80 13.94 -9.95
N MET A 359 12.89 13.67 -8.65
CA MET A 359 13.61 14.54 -7.70
C MET A 359 14.96 14.00 -7.25
N ASN A 360 15.20 12.69 -7.33
CA ASN A 360 16.43 12.07 -6.82
C ASN A 360 17.42 11.75 -7.96
N ARG A 361 18.33 12.68 -8.24
CA ARG A 361 19.38 12.50 -9.26
C ARG A 361 20.27 11.27 -8.99
N ARG A 362 20.69 11.05 -7.73
CA ARG A 362 21.54 9.89 -7.38
C ARG A 362 20.83 8.58 -7.66
N PHE A 363 19.54 8.50 -7.32
CA PHE A 363 18.70 7.34 -7.63
C PHE A 363 18.67 7.05 -9.13
N ARG A 364 18.43 8.08 -9.96
CA ARG A 364 18.42 7.92 -11.43
C ARG A 364 19.76 7.48 -11.99
N ASP A 365 20.85 8.06 -11.52
CA ASP A 365 22.20 7.72 -11.99
C ASP A 365 22.55 6.27 -11.65
N GLU A 366 22.16 5.83 -10.45
CA GLU A 366 22.34 4.46 -9.99
C GLU A 366 21.47 3.48 -10.77
N LEU A 367 20.20 3.81 -11.00
CA LEU A 367 19.27 3.02 -11.81
C LEU A 367 19.81 2.83 -13.24
N LYS A 368 20.30 3.91 -13.87
CA LYS A 368 20.96 3.84 -15.20
C LYS A 368 22.21 2.96 -15.18
N SER A 369 23.01 3.00 -14.11
CA SER A 369 24.15 2.10 -13.94
C SER A 369 23.70 0.65 -13.85
N MET A 370 22.64 0.34 -13.09
CA MET A 370 22.11 -1.02 -12.98
C MET A 370 21.68 -1.59 -14.33
N PHE A 371 20.96 -0.80 -15.12
CA PHE A 371 20.58 -1.22 -16.48
C PHE A 371 21.80 -1.43 -17.38
N ARG A 372 22.80 -0.53 -17.33
CA ARG A 372 24.04 -0.70 -18.11
C ARG A 372 24.83 -1.93 -17.69
N ASP A 373 24.96 -2.19 -16.39
CA ASP A 373 25.69 -3.34 -15.85
C ASP A 373 24.96 -4.65 -16.17
N GLY A 374 23.62 -4.64 -16.11
CA GLY A 374 22.77 -5.75 -16.57
C GLY A 374 22.94 -6.06 -18.05
N ILE A 375 22.86 -5.04 -18.91
CA ILE A 375 23.07 -5.19 -20.36
C ILE A 375 24.48 -5.73 -20.68
N LYS A 376 25.52 -5.23 -20.00
CA LYS A 376 26.90 -5.72 -20.16
C LYS A 376 27.09 -7.18 -19.76
N LYS A 377 26.23 -7.71 -18.88
CA LYS A 377 26.24 -9.13 -18.48
C LYS A 377 25.57 -10.04 -19.51
N PHE A 378 24.64 -9.51 -20.30
CA PHE A 378 23.95 -10.22 -21.39
C PHE A 378 24.67 -10.14 -22.75
N ILE A 379 25.51 -9.13 -22.97
CA ILE A 379 26.36 -9.05 -24.16
C ILE A 379 27.65 -9.85 -23.91
N PRO A 380 27.91 -10.98 -24.60
CA PRO A 380 29.16 -11.71 -24.47
C PRO A 380 30.32 -10.79 -24.88
N LYS A 381 31.39 -10.74 -24.06
CA LYS A 381 32.62 -10.01 -24.40
C LYS A 381 33.15 -10.58 -25.72
N ARG A 382 33.13 -9.77 -26.79
CA ARG A 382 33.85 -10.08 -28.03
C ARG A 382 35.33 -10.14 -27.65
N THR A 383 35.96 -11.31 -27.77
CA THR A 383 37.40 -11.48 -27.53
C THR A 383 38.15 -10.64 -28.55
N THR A 384 38.60 -9.45 -28.14
CA THR A 384 39.53 -8.67 -28.96
C THR A 384 40.87 -9.37 -28.88
N VAL A 385 41.18 -10.20 -29.89
CA VAL A 385 42.53 -10.73 -30.09
C VAL A 385 43.43 -9.53 -30.40
N THR A 386 44.23 -9.11 -29.44
CA THR A 386 45.31 -8.15 -29.67
C THR A 386 46.39 -8.88 -30.46
N ILE A 387 46.43 -8.69 -31.79
CA ILE A 387 47.56 -9.13 -32.60
C ILE A 387 48.73 -8.21 -32.25
N THR A 388 49.66 -8.71 -31.44
CA THR A 388 50.94 -8.04 -31.19
C THR A 388 51.81 -8.23 -32.42
N THR A 389 51.87 -7.23 -33.31
CA THR A 389 52.88 -7.18 -34.37
C THR A 389 54.24 -6.90 -33.73
N VAL A 390 55.07 -7.92 -33.65
CA VAL A 390 56.49 -7.79 -33.26
C VAL A 390 57.23 -7.09 -34.41
N SER A 391 57.51 -5.79 -34.26
CA SER A 391 58.42 -5.08 -35.14
C SER A 391 59.87 -5.41 -34.74
N ARG A 392 60.57 -6.11 -35.63
CA ARG A 392 61.97 -6.51 -35.52
C ARG A 392 62.86 -5.26 -35.62
N GLN A 393 63.35 -4.75 -34.49
CA GLN A 393 64.29 -3.63 -34.46
C GLN A 393 65.70 -4.14 -34.80
N LYS A 394 66.21 -3.71 -35.96
CA LYS A 394 67.53 -4.03 -36.51
C LYS A 394 68.54 -3.05 -35.93
N ASN A 395 69.48 -3.54 -35.11
CA ASN A 395 70.61 -2.75 -34.61
C ASN A 395 71.47 -2.23 -35.77
N ARG A 396 71.71 -0.91 -35.79
CA ARG A 396 72.76 -0.29 -36.60
C ARG A 396 73.57 0.65 -35.70
N SER A 397 74.86 0.35 -35.62
CA SER A 397 75.95 1.01 -34.94
C SER A 397 76.33 2.38 -35.51
N GLN A 398 77.21 3.08 -34.78
CA GLN A 398 77.91 4.36 -35.02
C GLN A 398 77.17 5.62 -34.53
N SER A 399 77.79 6.64 -33.94
CA SER A 399 79.12 6.91 -33.37
C SER A 399 79.09 8.41 -33.04
N GLN A 400 79.42 8.84 -31.83
CA GLN A 400 79.79 10.25 -31.60
C GLN A 400 80.81 10.35 -30.47
N SER A 401 82.00 10.78 -30.87
CA SER A 401 83.14 11.29 -30.11
C SER A 401 82.78 12.53 -29.29
N THR A 402 83.38 12.75 -28.11
CA THR A 402 84.54 13.67 -27.91
C THR A 402 84.95 13.79 -26.43
N GLN A 403 86.27 13.77 -26.20
CA GLN A 403 87.08 14.50 -25.19
C GLN A 403 86.81 14.22 -23.70
N GLY A 404 87.79 14.05 -22.81
CA GLY A 404 89.25 14.16 -22.88
C GLY A 404 89.80 14.28 -21.44
N THR A 405 90.96 13.63 -21.20
CA THR A 405 92.02 13.94 -20.22
C THR A 405 91.75 13.90 -18.69
N ASP A 406 92.41 12.89 -18.09
CA ASP A 406 93.49 12.99 -17.08
C ASP A 406 93.22 13.16 -15.57
N VAL A 407 93.67 12.11 -14.86
CA VAL A 407 94.68 12.11 -13.77
C VAL A 407 94.23 12.17 -12.30
N ASN A 408 94.54 11.04 -11.64
CA ASN A 408 95.05 10.79 -10.28
C ASN A 408 94.22 10.91 -8.99
N GLU A 409 94.15 9.73 -8.35
CA GLU A 409 94.65 9.36 -7.01
C GLU A 409 94.10 9.96 -5.71
N GLN A 410 93.84 9.00 -4.79
CA GLN A 410 93.92 9.05 -3.32
C GLN A 410 92.82 9.91 -2.64
N SER A 411 92.25 9.60 -1.47
CA SER A 411 92.66 8.75 -0.35
C SER A 411 91.47 8.63 0.65
N THR A 412 91.28 7.41 1.17
CA THR A 412 91.09 7.01 2.59
C THR A 412 90.10 7.70 3.57
N LEU A 413 89.53 6.82 4.44
CA LEU A 413 89.09 7.01 5.85
C LEU A 413 87.67 7.62 6.05
N VAL A 414 86.72 7.06 6.81
CA VAL A 414 86.56 5.91 7.73
C VAL A 414 85.11 5.45 7.64
#